data_AF-A0A3D0XT42-F1
#
_entry.id   AF-A0A3D0XT42-F1
#
_cell.length_a   1.000
_cell.length_b   1.000
_cell.length_c   1.000
_cell.angle_alpha   90.00
_cell.angle_beta   90.00
_cell.angle_gamma   90.00
#
_symmetry.space_group_name_H-M   'P 1'
#
loop_
_entity.id
_entity.type
_entity.pdbx_description
1 polymer ?
#
loop_
_entity_poly.entity_id
_entity_poly.type
_entity_poly.pdbx_seq_one_letter_code
_entity_poly.pdbx_strand_id
1 'polypeptide(L)'
;MRATAQLNLKKPEVPADYRPAVMSLLKSGLTVYSNGQFFSEFYDGSAKTKPLCFSVGFPRGVKFQKDKVLLPAESTYIKVTFSSGDRKTGILLYNALRQTQGKSRPLADGNEMILTKLYAPPEPVLNSTTQMLAKALSPICVR
;
A
#
# COMPACT_ATOMS: atom_id res chain seq x y z
N MET A 1 -12.22 -6.13 -3.39
CA MET A 1 -10.96 -6.85 -3.71
C MET A 1 -9.84 -6.20 -2.92
N ARG A 2 -8.96 -7.02 -2.36
CA ARG A 2 -7.74 -6.61 -1.66
C ARG A 2 -6.49 -7.13 -2.37
N ALA A 3 -5.43 -6.35 -2.30
CA ALA A 3 -4.10 -6.70 -2.77
C ALA A 3 -3.09 -6.36 -1.69
N THR A 4 -2.32 -7.35 -1.24
CA THR A 4 -1.26 -7.17 -0.24
C THR A 4 0.11 -7.25 -0.90
N ALA A 5 0.85 -6.16 -0.78
CA ALA A 5 2.22 -5.98 -1.21
C ALA A 5 3.17 -6.15 -0.02
N GLN A 6 4.14 -7.05 -0.14
CA GLN A 6 5.27 -7.14 0.79
C GLN A 6 6.43 -6.30 0.25
N LEU A 7 6.80 -5.26 0.99
CA LEU A 7 7.88 -4.35 0.65
C LEU A 7 9.08 -4.69 1.54
N ASN A 8 10.14 -5.25 0.96
CA ASN A 8 11.40 -5.43 1.66
C ASN A 8 12.17 -4.12 1.65
N LEU A 9 12.80 -3.79 2.77
CA LEU A 9 13.55 -2.58 3.01
C LEU A 9 15.05 -2.90 3.05
N LYS A 10 15.88 -2.01 2.54
CA LYS A 10 17.35 -2.13 2.60
C LYS A 10 17.88 -1.92 4.01
N LYS A 11 17.31 -0.96 4.74
CA LYS A 11 17.51 -0.71 6.17
C LYS A 11 16.19 -1.00 6.91
N PRO A 12 16.20 -1.56 8.12
CA PRO A 12 14.99 -1.92 8.89
C PRO A 12 14.31 -0.69 9.51
N GLU A 13 14.06 0.34 8.70
CA GLU A 13 13.42 1.58 9.11
C GLU A 13 12.59 2.17 7.98
N VAL A 14 11.51 2.90 8.32
CA VAL A 14 10.80 3.75 7.37
C VAL A 14 10.59 5.14 7.98
N PRO A 15 10.39 6.19 7.17
CA PRO A 15 10.01 7.49 7.70
C PRO A 15 8.71 7.40 8.51
N ALA A 16 8.58 8.23 9.55
CA ALA A 16 7.32 8.34 10.31
C ALA A 16 6.15 8.72 9.39
N ASP A 17 6.37 9.61 8.41
CA ASP A 17 5.45 9.87 7.31
C ASP A 17 5.71 8.96 6.11
N TYR A 18 5.40 7.68 6.25
CA TYR A 18 5.59 6.66 5.20
C TYR A 18 4.52 6.71 4.10
N ARG A 19 3.40 7.40 4.30
CA ARG A 19 2.25 7.42 3.36
C ARG A 19 2.62 7.95 1.96
N PRO A 20 3.41 9.04 1.83
CA PRO A 20 3.91 9.48 0.52
C PRO A 20 4.71 8.43 -0.23
N ALA A 21 5.51 7.61 0.46
CA ALA A 21 6.26 6.53 -0.19
C ALA A 21 5.35 5.45 -0.77
N VAL A 22 4.30 5.06 -0.01
CA VAL A 22 3.27 4.14 -0.51
C VAL A 22 2.54 4.72 -1.72
N MET A 23 2.24 6.01 -1.71
CA MET A 23 1.60 6.69 -2.83
C MET A 23 2.50 6.80 -4.06
N SER A 24 3.78 7.07 -3.86
CA SER A 24 4.79 7.06 -4.91
C SER A 24 4.87 5.68 -5.59
N LEU A 25 4.89 4.59 -4.80
CA LEU A 25 4.86 3.23 -5.34
C LEU A 25 3.64 3.01 -6.25
N LEU A 26 2.44 3.33 -5.76
CA LEU A 26 1.21 3.14 -6.54
C LEU A 26 1.22 3.97 -7.83
N LYS A 27 1.51 5.27 -7.73
CA LYS A 27 1.59 6.18 -8.88
C LYS A 27 2.60 5.70 -9.92
N SER A 28 3.73 5.18 -9.46
CA SER A 28 4.77 4.65 -10.35
C SER A 28 4.30 3.41 -11.11
N GLY A 29 3.53 2.53 -10.46
CA GLY A 29 2.91 1.39 -11.13
C GLY A 29 1.90 1.82 -12.18
N LEU A 30 1.03 2.78 -11.84
CA LEU A 30 0.03 3.32 -12.77
C LEU A 30 0.66 4.05 -13.96
N THR A 31 1.81 4.70 -13.77
CA THR A 31 2.54 5.39 -14.84
C THR A 31 3.10 4.40 -15.87
N VAL A 32 3.58 3.24 -15.41
CA VAL A 32 4.17 2.22 -16.29
C VAL A 32 3.11 1.30 -16.91
N TYR A 33 2.08 0.95 -16.14
CA TYR A 33 1.06 0.02 -16.58
C TYR A 33 0.23 0.58 -17.73
N SER A 34 0.15 -0.18 -18.83
CA SER A 34 -0.56 0.21 -20.06
C SER A 34 -0.15 1.61 -20.54
N ASN A 35 1.15 1.92 -20.49
CA ASN A 35 1.73 3.20 -20.88
C ASN A 35 1.07 4.41 -20.20
N GLY A 36 0.62 4.25 -18.95
CA GLY A 36 0.02 5.35 -18.19
C GLY A 36 -1.42 5.68 -18.54
N GLN A 37 -2.07 4.90 -19.43
CA GLN A 37 -3.45 5.14 -19.89
C GLN A 37 -4.44 5.36 -18.73
N PHE A 38 -4.24 4.67 -17.62
CA PHE A 38 -5.12 4.70 -16.46
C PHE A 38 -4.71 5.72 -15.39
N PHE A 39 -3.58 6.42 -15.55
CA PHE A 39 -3.07 7.30 -14.50
C PHE A 39 -4.05 8.46 -14.22
N SER A 40 -4.57 9.10 -15.26
CA SER A 40 -5.51 10.22 -15.15
C SER A 40 -6.88 9.81 -14.57
N GLU A 41 -7.30 8.55 -14.72
CA GLU A 41 -8.51 8.03 -14.05
C GLU A 41 -8.42 8.20 -12.53
N PHE A 42 -7.21 8.11 -11.96
CA PHE A 42 -6.98 8.30 -10.53
C PHE A 42 -6.37 9.66 -10.20
N TYR A 43 -5.47 10.20 -11.02
CA TYR A 43 -4.62 11.34 -10.69
C TYR A 43 -4.55 12.36 -11.84
N ASP A 44 -5.68 13.02 -12.11
CA ASP A 44 -5.80 14.11 -13.10
C ASP A 44 -5.56 15.51 -12.49
N GLY A 45 -5.18 15.59 -11.22
CA GLY A 45 -5.01 16.85 -10.48
C GLY A 45 -6.30 17.38 -9.83
N SER A 46 -7.46 16.76 -10.11
CA SER A 46 -8.72 17.13 -9.47
C SER A 46 -8.86 16.54 -8.07
N ALA A 47 -9.66 17.20 -7.23
CA ALA A 47 -10.02 16.74 -5.88
C ALA A 47 -11.12 15.67 -5.89
N LYS A 48 -11.04 14.67 -6.79
CA LYS A 48 -12.02 13.58 -6.86
C LYS A 48 -11.78 12.49 -5.82
N THR A 49 -12.88 11.97 -5.27
CA THR A 49 -12.87 10.75 -4.45
C THR A 49 -12.40 9.58 -5.30
N LYS A 50 -11.43 8.83 -4.78
CA LYS A 50 -10.85 7.66 -5.44
C LYS A 50 -11.42 6.42 -4.78
N PRO A 51 -11.94 5.42 -5.53
CA PRO A 51 -12.53 4.23 -4.94
C PRO A 51 -11.45 3.25 -4.45
N LEU A 52 -10.46 3.73 -3.69
CA LEU A 52 -9.38 2.92 -3.16
C LEU A 52 -8.96 3.43 -1.78
N CYS A 53 -8.52 2.52 -0.92
CA CYS A 53 -7.78 2.86 0.29
C CYS A 53 -6.61 1.91 0.48
N PHE A 54 -5.70 2.25 1.41
CA PHE A 54 -4.59 1.38 1.75
C PHE A 54 -4.29 1.44 3.26
N SER A 55 -3.70 0.36 3.77
CA SER A 55 -3.17 0.27 5.12
C SER A 55 -1.73 -0.22 5.10
N VAL A 56 -0.97 0.16 6.12
CA VAL A 56 0.41 -0.30 6.32
C VAL A 56 0.46 -1.12 7.60
N GLY A 57 0.84 -2.39 7.46
CA GLY A 57 1.07 -3.32 8.55
C GLY A 57 2.56 -3.45 8.85
N PHE A 58 2.91 -3.18 10.11
CA PHE A 58 4.25 -3.36 10.64
C PHE A 58 4.39 -4.72 11.34
N PRO A 59 5.61 -5.29 11.40
CA PRO A 59 5.89 -6.47 12.20
C PRO A 59 5.68 -6.20 13.70
N ARG A 60 5.48 -7.26 14.48
CA ARG A 60 5.44 -7.18 15.95
C ARG A 60 6.79 -6.67 16.46
N GLY A 61 6.77 -5.84 17.50
CA GLY A 61 8.00 -5.26 18.08
C GLY A 61 8.50 -3.99 17.40
N VAL A 62 7.74 -3.45 16.44
CA VAL A 62 8.02 -2.14 15.83
C VAL A 62 8.09 -1.02 16.88
N LYS A 63 9.03 -0.09 16.70
CA LYS A 63 9.18 1.09 17.55
C LYS A 63 8.92 2.35 16.77
N PHE A 64 7.98 3.16 17.24
CA PHE A 64 7.70 4.47 16.67
C PHE A 64 8.57 5.52 17.36
N GLN A 65 9.33 6.26 16.57
CA GLN A 65 10.11 7.42 17.00
C GLN A 65 9.58 8.67 16.29
N LYS A 66 10.13 9.84 16.66
CA LYS A 66 9.69 11.14 16.12
C LYS A 66 9.73 11.17 14.58
N ASP A 67 10.85 10.75 14.00
CA ASP A 67 11.10 10.90 12.56
C ASP A 67 11.05 9.57 11.79
N LYS A 68 11.10 8.44 12.52
CA LYS A 68 11.23 7.10 11.94
C LYS A 68 10.38 6.06 12.66
N VAL A 69 10.08 4.99 11.93
CA VAL A 69 9.53 3.74 12.44
C VAL A 69 10.62 2.68 12.28
N LEU A 70 11.10 2.15 13.40
CA LEU A 70 12.15 1.12 13.41
C LEU A 70 11.52 -0.26 13.47
N LEU A 71 11.89 -1.12 12.53
CA LEU A 71 11.54 -2.53 12.54
C LEU A 71 12.49 -3.28 13.49
N PRO A 72 12.05 -4.41 14.08
CA PRO A 72 12.94 -5.28 14.84
C PRO A 72 14.02 -5.88 13.93
N ALA A 73 15.17 -6.25 14.49
CA ALA A 73 16.37 -6.62 13.72
C ALA A 73 16.15 -7.82 12.78
N GLU A 74 15.27 -8.75 13.16
CA GLU A 74 14.88 -9.93 12.40
C GLU A 74 13.86 -9.65 11.29
N SER A 75 13.34 -8.42 11.18
CA SER A 75 12.33 -8.06 10.18
C SER A 75 12.80 -6.92 9.28
N THR A 76 12.83 -7.20 7.98
CA THR A 76 13.23 -6.25 6.94
C THR A 76 12.09 -5.94 5.98
N TYR A 77 10.84 -6.16 6.36
CA TYR A 77 9.71 -5.91 5.46
C TYR A 77 8.49 -5.32 6.18
N ILE A 78 7.71 -4.56 5.41
CA ILE A 78 6.38 -4.10 5.78
C ILE A 78 5.35 -4.66 4.79
N LYS A 79 4.09 -4.71 5.20
CA LYS A 79 2.99 -5.10 4.32
C LYS A 79 2.11 -3.89 4.04
N VAL A 80 1.85 -3.62 2.77
CA VAL A 80 0.85 -2.62 2.36
C VAL A 80 -0.33 -3.35 1.78
N THR A 81 -1.52 -3.14 2.30
CA THR A 81 -2.75 -3.73 1.77
C THR A 81 -3.59 -2.64 1.12
N PHE A 82 -3.76 -2.72 -0.19
CA PHE A 82 -4.67 -1.90 -0.97
C PHE A 82 -6.02 -2.58 -1.07
N SER A 83 -7.10 -1.81 -1.03
CA SER A 83 -8.44 -2.34 -1.21
C SER A 83 -9.31 -1.40 -2.05
N SER A 84 -10.27 -1.99 -2.75
CA SER A 84 -11.30 -1.29 -3.49
C SER A 84 -12.61 -2.08 -3.44
N GLY A 85 -13.72 -1.36 -3.25
CA GLY A 85 -15.07 -1.89 -3.45
C GLY A 85 -15.42 -2.05 -4.94
N ASP A 86 -14.75 -1.29 -5.81
CA ASP A 86 -14.89 -1.43 -7.26
C ASP A 86 -13.94 -2.51 -7.79
N ARG A 87 -14.51 -3.53 -8.44
CA ARG A 87 -13.74 -4.67 -8.95
C ARG A 87 -12.77 -4.26 -10.06
N LYS A 88 -13.18 -3.34 -10.95
CA LYS A 88 -12.32 -2.86 -12.05
C LYS A 88 -11.08 -2.17 -11.48
N THR A 89 -11.29 -1.23 -10.55
CA THR A 89 -10.22 -0.55 -9.81
C THR A 89 -9.31 -1.54 -9.12
N GLY A 90 -9.85 -2.51 -8.39
CA GLY A 90 -9.05 -3.53 -7.70
C GLY A 90 -8.10 -4.31 -8.64
N ILE A 91 -8.61 -4.77 -9.78
CA ILE A 91 -7.82 -5.49 -10.79
C ILE A 91 -6.72 -4.59 -11.38
N LEU A 92 -7.08 -3.36 -11.72
CA LEU A 92 -6.17 -2.37 -12.29
C LEU A 92 -5.03 -2.07 -11.32
N LEU A 93 -5.35 -1.80 -10.04
CA LEU A 93 -4.35 -1.55 -9.00
C LEU A 93 -3.41 -2.76 -8.82
N TYR A 94 -3.94 -3.98 -8.82
CA TYR A 94 -3.13 -5.19 -8.72
C TYR A 94 -2.14 -5.30 -9.89
N ASN A 95 -2.61 -5.12 -11.12
CA ASN A 95 -1.78 -5.19 -12.32
C ASN A 95 -0.73 -4.07 -12.35
N ALA A 96 -1.10 -2.85 -11.95
CA ALA A 96 -0.19 -1.72 -11.85
C ALA A 96 0.93 -1.96 -10.82
N LEU A 97 0.59 -2.47 -9.64
CA LEU A 97 1.58 -2.83 -8.62
C LEU A 97 2.50 -3.96 -9.11
N ARG A 98 1.97 -4.94 -9.84
CA ARG A 98 2.76 -6.04 -10.40
C ARG A 98 3.90 -5.55 -11.29
N GLN A 99 3.71 -4.45 -12.04
CA GLN A 99 4.75 -3.84 -12.87
C GLN A 99 5.91 -3.22 -12.09
N THR A 100 5.73 -3.01 -10.79
CA THR A 100 6.76 -2.48 -9.88
C THR A 100 7.53 -3.57 -9.13
N GLN A 101 7.11 -4.83 -9.26
CA GLN A 101 7.73 -5.95 -8.55
C GLN A 101 9.20 -6.10 -8.96
N GLY A 102 10.08 -6.30 -7.96
CA GLY A 102 11.52 -6.44 -8.15
C GLY A 102 12.28 -5.14 -8.46
N LYS A 103 11.61 -4.01 -8.63
CA LYS A 103 12.27 -2.71 -8.90
C LYS A 103 12.55 -2.00 -7.58
N SER A 104 13.80 -1.57 -7.36
CA SER A 104 14.16 -0.75 -6.21
C SER A 104 13.55 0.64 -6.31
N ARG A 105 13.07 1.16 -5.18
CA ARG A 105 12.51 2.50 -5.04
C ARG A 105 13.17 3.20 -3.85
N PRO A 106 13.68 4.42 -4.03
CA PRO A 106 14.29 5.16 -2.94
C PRO A 106 13.25 5.53 -1.87
N LEU A 107 13.69 5.47 -0.63
CA LEU A 107 13.06 6.06 0.55
C LEU A 107 13.97 7.17 1.09
N ALA A 108 13.52 7.88 2.14
CA ALA A 108 14.35 8.88 2.80
C ALA A 108 15.64 8.26 3.37
N ASP A 109 16.63 9.11 3.66
CA ASP A 109 17.89 8.76 4.33
C ASP A 109 18.70 7.64 3.66
N GLY A 110 18.63 7.57 2.32
CA GLY A 110 19.33 6.57 1.52
C GLY A 110 18.86 5.13 1.78
N ASN A 111 17.64 4.97 2.31
CA ASN A 111 16.99 3.67 2.36
C ASN A 111 16.29 3.39 1.02
N GLU A 112 15.93 2.13 0.79
CA GLU A 112 15.26 1.68 -0.42
C GLU A 112 14.21 0.63 -0.05
N MET A 113 13.17 0.53 -0.87
CA MET A 113 12.17 -0.52 -0.78
C MET A 113 12.01 -1.27 -2.11
N ILE A 114 11.76 -2.57 -2.02
CA ILE A 114 11.50 -3.45 -3.17
C ILE A 114 10.21 -4.22 -2.90
N LEU A 115 9.26 -4.16 -3.84
CA LEU A 115 8.11 -5.05 -3.83
C LEU A 115 8.57 -6.47 -4.17
N THR A 116 8.57 -7.37 -3.18
CA THR A 116 9.03 -8.75 -3.34
C THR A 116 7.89 -9.73 -3.56
N LYS A 117 6.76 -9.53 -2.87
CA LYS A 117 5.57 -10.38 -3.00
C LYS A 117 4.32 -9.53 -3.19
N LEU A 118 3.43 -9.98 -4.07
CA LEU A 118 2.12 -9.39 -4.29
C LEU A 118 1.10 -10.52 -4.36
N TYR A 119 0.04 -10.45 -3.56
CA TYR A 119 -1.00 -11.47 -3.53
C TYR A 119 -2.36 -10.84 -3.18
N ALA A 120 -3.44 -11.51 -3.57
CA ALA A 120 -4.80 -11.12 -3.21
C ALA A 120 -5.31 -12.07 -2.10
N PRO A 121 -5.54 -11.59 -0.86
CA PRO A 121 -6.11 -12.44 0.17
C PRO A 121 -7.58 -12.78 -0.14
N PRO A 122 -8.09 -13.93 0.33
CA PRO A 122 -9.49 -14.27 0.20
C PRO A 122 -10.37 -13.23 0.92
N GLU A 123 -11.52 -12.93 0.33
CA GLU A 123 -12.49 -12.02 0.90
C GLU A 123 -13.55 -12.81 1.68
N PRO A 124 -13.92 -12.39 2.90
CA PRO A 124 -15.03 -12.99 3.60
C PRO A 124 -16.34 -12.69 2.83
N VAL A 125 -17.23 -13.69 2.78
CA VAL A 125 -18.58 -13.49 2.26
C VAL A 125 -19.42 -12.83 3.35
N LEU A 126 -19.98 -11.66 3.04
CA LEU A 126 -20.84 -10.90 3.93
C LEU A 126 -22.25 -10.92 3.38
N ASN A 127 -23.24 -11.12 4.25
CA ASN A 127 -24.66 -11.04 3.91
C ASN A 127 -25.37 -9.98 4.77
N SER A 128 -26.64 -9.73 4.48
CA SER A 128 -27.45 -8.70 5.15
C SER A 128 -27.64 -8.92 6.66
N THR A 129 -27.38 -10.13 7.16
CA THR A 129 -27.50 -10.47 8.58
C THR A 129 -26.14 -10.57 9.28
N THR A 130 -25.04 -10.30 8.58
CA THR A 130 -23.70 -10.42 9.15
C THR A 130 -23.42 -9.25 10.10
N GLN A 131 -23.28 -9.55 11.39
CA GLN A 131 -22.72 -8.64 12.38
C GLN A 131 -21.20 -8.86 12.47
N MET A 132 -20.42 -7.79 12.57
CA MET A 132 -18.96 -7.90 12.63
C MET A 132 -18.34 -6.88 13.58
N LEU A 133 -17.26 -7.31 14.24
CA LEU A 133 -16.33 -6.43 14.90
C LEU A 133 -15.25 -6.00 13.90
N ALA A 134 -15.24 -4.72 13.54
CA ALA A 134 -14.25 -4.16 12.64
C ALA A 134 -13.12 -3.47 13.42
N LYS A 135 -11.87 -3.73 13.03
CA LYS A 135 -10.69 -3.01 13.52
C LYS A 135 -10.12 -2.15 12.39
N ALA A 136 -9.90 -0.87 12.66
CA ALA A 136 -9.25 0.03 11.72
C ALA A 136 -7.78 -0.41 11.50
N LEU A 137 -7.44 -0.74 10.25
CA LEU A 137 -6.05 -1.05 9.84
C LEU A 137 -5.25 0.22 9.49
N SER A 138 -5.94 1.33 9.33
CA SER A 138 -5.41 2.67 9.08
C SER A 138 -6.31 3.67 9.82
N PRO A 139 -5.77 4.81 10.30
CA PRO A 139 -6.58 5.82 10.97
C PRO A 139 -7.75 6.30 10.10
N ILE A 140 -8.92 6.49 10.73
CA ILE A 140 -10.09 7.07 10.06
C ILE A 140 -9.98 8.59 10.20
N CYS A 141 -9.98 9.30 9.07
CA CYS A 141 -9.97 10.76 9.06
C CYS A 141 -11.38 11.28 8.76
N VAL A 142 -11.96 12.00 9.72
CA VAL A 142 -13.19 12.78 9.55
C VAL A 142 -12.78 14.25 9.72
N ARG A 143 -13.11 15.09 8.75
CA ARG A 143 -12.81 16.53 8.76
C ARG A 143 -14.09 17.32 8.72
#